data_AF-A0A084JRQ3-F1
#
_entry.id   AF-A0A084JRQ3-F1
#
_cell.length_a   1.000
_cell.length_b   1.000
_cell.length_c   1.000
_cell.angle_alpha   90.00
_cell.angle_beta   90.00
_cell.angle_gamma   90.00
#
_symmetry.space_group_name_H-M   'P 1'
#
loop_
_entity.id
_entity.type
_entity.pdbx_description
1 polymer ?
#
loop_
_entity_poly.entity_id
_entity_poly.type
_entity_poly.pdbx_seq_one_letter_code
_entity_poly.pdbx_strand_id
1 'polypeptide(L)'
;MLGFWPDKNRRWMMRPTEAFDFVWDNAITVRIPKQSDNEEIAKLFYESFSGGIDREYFTKQNEQECTYEYYLGEVNAYFNDCTENILLDASTLVYDKIEKKVNWCLSCITF
;
A
#
# COMPACT_ATOMS: atom_id res chain seq x y z
N MET A 1 20.32 31.61 -3.13
CA MET A 1 19.49 31.59 -1.90
C MET A 1 19.34 30.12 -1.51
N LEU A 2 20.04 29.68 -0.45
CA LEU A 2 19.94 28.30 0.05
C LEU A 2 18.73 28.25 0.98
N GLY A 3 17.62 27.73 0.49
CA GLY A 3 16.38 27.54 1.26
C GLY A 3 15.86 26.14 1.05
N PHE A 4 15.45 25.49 2.15
CA PHE A 4 14.75 24.21 2.08
C PHE A 4 13.31 24.48 1.63
N TRP A 5 12.93 23.88 0.50
CA TRP A 5 11.56 23.86 0.04
C TRP A 5 10.91 22.57 0.53
N PRO A 6 9.71 22.61 1.13
CA PRO A 6 9.01 21.40 1.49
C PRO A 6 8.63 20.64 0.21
N ASP A 7 9.30 19.52 -0.02
CA ASP A 7 9.05 18.63 -1.17
C ASP A 7 7.73 17.87 -0.98
N LYS A 8 7.48 17.31 0.22
CA LYS A 8 6.27 16.54 0.55
C LYS A 8 5.83 16.77 1.99
N ASN A 9 4.53 16.94 2.23
CA ASN A 9 3.94 16.92 3.57
C ASN A 9 2.95 15.75 3.66
N ARG A 10 3.38 14.64 4.26
CA ARG A 10 2.55 13.44 4.45
C ARG A 10 2.33 13.18 5.92
N ARG A 11 1.13 12.74 6.27
CA ARG A 11 0.85 12.18 7.59
C ARG A 11 1.24 10.71 7.56
N TRP A 12 2.16 10.33 8.44
CA TRP A 12 2.57 8.95 8.61
C TRP A 12 1.70 8.32 9.68
N MET A 13 1.17 7.14 9.40
CA MET A 13 0.49 6.34 10.41
C MET A 13 1.55 5.47 11.09
N MET A 14 1.81 5.73 12.37
CA MET A 14 2.61 4.82 13.19
C MET A 14 1.70 3.71 13.70
N ARG A 15 1.98 2.46 13.31
CA ARG A 15 1.25 1.30 13.82
C ARG A 15 1.82 0.92 15.20
N PRO A 16 0.99 0.77 16.25
CA PRO A 16 1.41 0.14 17.49
C PRO A 16 1.87 -1.30 17.24
N THR A 17 2.97 -1.71 17.87
CA THR A 17 3.50 -3.08 17.76
C THR A 17 2.75 -4.08 18.65
N GLU A 18 1.76 -3.62 19.42
CA GLU A 18 0.94 -4.47 20.28
C GLU A 18 0.02 -5.36 19.42
N ALA A 19 -0.08 -6.63 19.80
CA ALA A 19 -1.00 -7.57 19.18
C ALA A 19 -2.42 -7.25 19.65
N PHE A 20 -3.26 -6.78 18.73
CA PHE A 20 -4.68 -6.61 19.00
C PHE A 20 -5.39 -7.95 18.83
N ASP A 21 -6.08 -8.41 19.88
CA ASP A 21 -7.00 -9.54 19.80
C ASP A 21 -8.40 -9.00 19.46
N PHE A 22 -8.89 -9.30 18.27
CA PHE A 22 -10.20 -8.87 17.82
C PHE A 22 -10.80 -9.85 16.83
N VAL A 23 -12.12 -9.98 16.89
CA VAL A 23 -12.90 -10.87 16.03
C VAL A 23 -13.42 -10.07 14.85
N TRP A 24 -12.97 -10.42 13.65
CA TRP A 24 -13.51 -9.88 12.40
C TRP A 24 -14.94 -10.39 12.18
N ASP A 25 -15.76 -9.59 11.48
CA ASP A 25 -17.05 -10.07 10.98
C ASP A 25 -16.83 -11.34 10.14
N ASN A 26 -17.72 -12.31 10.27
CA ASN A 26 -17.72 -13.55 9.48
C ASN A 26 -17.81 -13.29 7.98
N ALA A 27 -18.28 -12.12 7.55
CA ALA A 27 -18.28 -11.67 6.16
C ALA A 27 -16.88 -11.29 5.63
N ILE A 28 -15.88 -11.12 6.50
CA ILE A 28 -14.53 -10.66 6.12
C ILE A 28 -13.55 -11.84 6.16
N THR A 29 -12.63 -11.89 5.19
CA THR A 29 -11.47 -12.78 5.21
C THR A 29 -10.21 -11.97 5.20
N VAL A 30 -9.28 -12.29 6.10
CA VAL A 30 -8.01 -11.58 6.25
C VAL A 30 -6.87 -12.57 6.08
N ARG A 31 -5.86 -12.22 5.28
CA ARG A 31 -4.66 -13.04 5.12
C ARG A 31 -3.42 -12.23 4.84
N ILE A 32 -2.28 -12.84 5.11
CA ILE A 32 -0.98 -12.32 4.70
C ILE A 32 -0.88 -12.45 3.16
N PRO A 33 -0.43 -11.40 2.48
CA PRO A 33 -0.15 -11.38 1.05
C PRO A 33 0.99 -12.31 0.65
N LYS A 34 1.02 -12.69 -0.62
CA LYS A 34 2.11 -13.44 -1.25
C LYS A 34 2.48 -12.77 -2.56
N GLN A 35 3.66 -13.10 -3.07
CA GLN A 35 4.13 -12.60 -4.36
C GLN A 35 3.18 -12.92 -5.53
N SER A 36 2.40 -14.01 -5.43
CA SER A 36 1.35 -14.35 -6.39
C SER A 36 0.20 -13.35 -6.45
N ASP A 37 0.07 -12.48 -5.44
CA ASP A 37 -0.99 -11.48 -5.34
C ASP A 37 -0.59 -10.12 -5.95
N ASN A 38 0.65 -9.99 -6.45
CA ASN A 38 1.21 -8.70 -6.86
C ASN A 38 0.38 -7.98 -7.91
N GLU A 39 -0.13 -8.72 -8.90
CA GLU A 39 -1.00 -8.14 -9.95
C GLU A 39 -2.32 -7.60 -9.37
N GLU A 40 -2.93 -8.32 -8.44
CA GLU A 40 -4.17 -7.92 -7.76
C GLU A 40 -3.95 -6.66 -6.91
N ILE A 41 -2.84 -6.62 -6.16
CA ILE A 41 -2.45 -5.47 -5.33
C ILE A 41 -2.14 -4.25 -6.21
N ALA A 42 -1.36 -4.44 -7.28
CA ALA A 42 -1.02 -3.37 -8.21
C ALA A 42 -2.26 -2.77 -8.88
N LYS A 43 -3.21 -3.63 -9.27
CA LYS A 43 -4.49 -3.20 -9.83
C LYS A 43 -5.29 -2.38 -8.82
N LEU A 44 -5.37 -2.83 -7.57
CA LEU A 44 -6.06 -2.11 -6.51
C LEU A 44 -5.45 -0.72 -6.28
N PHE A 45 -4.12 -0.61 -6.23
CA PHE A 45 -3.44 0.68 -6.10
C PHE A 45 -3.70 1.59 -7.29
N TYR A 46 -3.59 1.05 -8.51
CA TYR A 46 -3.90 1.80 -9.71
C TYR A 46 -5.34 2.33 -9.67
N GLU A 47 -6.34 1.50 -9.38
CA GLU A 47 -7.74 1.91 -9.30
C GLU A 47 -8.00 2.93 -8.17
N SER A 48 -7.31 2.79 -7.03
CA SER A 48 -7.47 3.68 -5.87
C SER A 48 -6.87 5.07 -6.11
N PHE A 49 -5.73 5.15 -6.79
CA PHE A 49 -4.94 6.39 -6.88
C PHE A 49 -5.01 7.06 -8.26
N SER A 50 -5.43 6.36 -9.33
CA SER A 50 -5.51 6.92 -10.69
C SER A 50 -6.61 7.96 -10.89
N GLY A 51 -7.58 8.08 -9.99
CA GLY A 51 -8.68 9.06 -10.08
C GLY A 51 -8.70 10.10 -8.97
N GLY A 52 -7.79 10.02 -7.98
CA GLY A 52 -7.88 10.77 -6.73
C GLY A 52 -6.98 12.01 -6.66
N ILE A 53 -7.07 12.70 -5.52
CA ILE A 53 -6.23 13.88 -5.17
C ILE A 53 -4.73 13.55 -5.29
N ASP A 54 -4.36 12.30 -4.99
CA ASP A 54 -2.99 11.84 -5.10
C ASP A 54 -2.48 11.86 -6.54
N ARG A 55 -3.31 11.57 -7.56
CA ARG A 55 -2.88 11.67 -8.97
C ARG A 55 -2.40 13.07 -9.30
N GLU A 56 -3.14 14.10 -8.91
CA GLU A 56 -2.74 15.48 -9.15
C GLU A 56 -1.44 15.83 -8.41
N TYR A 57 -1.27 15.34 -7.18
CA TYR A 57 -0.05 15.57 -6.41
C TYR A 57 1.18 14.87 -7.02
N PHE A 58 1.06 13.59 -7.38
CA PHE A 58 2.14 12.80 -7.97
C PHE A 58 2.54 13.30 -9.36
N THR A 59 1.56 13.61 -10.22
CA THR A 59 1.82 14.10 -11.58
C THR A 59 2.39 15.52 -11.61
N LYS A 60 2.01 16.40 -10.67
CA LYS A 60 2.51 17.78 -10.64
C LYS A 60 3.90 17.94 -10.04
N GLN A 61 4.31 17.09 -9.09
CA GLN A 61 5.59 17.24 -8.39
C GLN A 61 6.75 16.40 -8.95
N ASN A 62 6.49 15.19 -9.46
CA ASN A 62 7.57 14.26 -9.85
C ASN A 62 7.52 13.84 -11.32
N GLU A 63 6.63 14.43 -12.14
CA GLU A 63 6.36 13.99 -13.53
C GLU A 63 6.03 12.49 -13.63
N GLN A 64 5.60 11.88 -12.53
CA GLN A 64 5.48 10.44 -12.42
C GLN A 64 4.09 10.02 -12.88
N GLU A 65 4.03 9.25 -13.96
CA GLU A 65 2.77 8.73 -14.48
C GLU A 65 2.23 7.64 -13.54
N CYS A 66 1.00 7.84 -13.05
CA CYS A 66 0.28 6.84 -12.28
C CYS A 66 -0.29 5.76 -13.23
N THR A 67 0.58 4.88 -13.74
CA THR A 67 0.20 3.72 -14.59
C THR A 67 0.11 2.44 -13.76
N TYR A 68 -0.56 1.42 -14.31
CA TYR A 68 -0.60 0.10 -13.68
C TYR A 68 0.81 -0.51 -13.57
N GLU A 69 1.64 -0.35 -14.61
CA GLU A 69 3.00 -0.85 -14.68
C GLU A 69 3.89 -0.24 -13.60
N TYR A 70 3.68 1.04 -13.29
CA TYR A 70 4.36 1.70 -12.18
C TYR A 70 4.01 1.01 -10.85
N TYR A 71 2.72 0.88 -10.52
CA TYR A 71 2.31 0.21 -9.28
C TYR A 71 2.74 -1.26 -9.21
N LEU A 72 2.75 -1.97 -10.34
CA LEU A 72 3.26 -3.33 -10.40
C LEU A 72 4.77 -3.38 -10.09
N GLY A 73 5.53 -2.42 -10.60
CA GLY A 73 6.95 -2.24 -10.26
C GLY A 73 7.15 -2.03 -8.76
N GLU A 74 6.39 -1.11 -8.14
CA GLU A 74 6.50 -0.82 -6.70
C GLU A 74 6.14 -2.03 -5.83
N VAL A 75 5.07 -2.76 -6.19
CA VAL A 75 4.65 -3.97 -5.45
C VAL A 75 5.70 -5.08 -5.61
N ASN A 76 6.25 -5.27 -6.80
CA ASN A 76 7.33 -6.23 -7.03
C ASN A 76 8.58 -5.88 -6.22
N ALA A 77 8.99 -4.61 -6.21
CA ALA A 77 10.12 -4.14 -5.41
C ALA A 77 9.89 -4.41 -3.92
N TYR A 78 8.69 -4.15 -3.40
CA TYR A 78 8.35 -4.46 -2.01
C TYR A 78 8.59 -5.95 -1.67
N PHE A 79 8.14 -6.91 -2.49
CA PHE A 79 8.35 -8.33 -2.18
C PHE A 79 9.76 -8.84 -2.47
N ASN A 80 10.49 -8.23 -3.42
CA ASN A 80 11.84 -8.66 -3.78
C ASN A 80 12.92 -8.06 -2.87
N ASP A 81 12.74 -6.81 -2.45
CA ASP A 81 13.76 -6.03 -1.77
C ASP A 81 13.52 -5.95 -0.26
N CYS A 82 12.31 -6.27 0.23
CA CYS A 82 12.04 -6.31 1.67
C CYS A 82 12.74 -7.50 2.32
N THR A 83 13.78 -7.20 3.10
CA THR A 83 14.58 -8.22 3.82
C THR A 83 14.00 -8.53 5.20
N GLU A 84 13.14 -7.66 5.71
CA GLU A 84 12.57 -7.72 7.03
C GLU A 84 11.24 -8.48 7.02
N ASN A 85 11.25 -9.72 7.51
CA ASN A 85 10.05 -10.56 7.61
C ASN A 85 8.90 -9.86 8.37
N ILE A 86 9.21 -9.03 9.38
CA ILE A 86 8.19 -8.29 10.14
C ILE A 86 7.35 -7.35 9.26
N LEU A 87 7.93 -6.78 8.20
CA LEU A 87 7.22 -5.91 7.28
C LEU A 87 6.30 -6.71 6.36
N LEU A 88 6.73 -7.90 5.93
CA LEU A 88 5.91 -8.83 5.15
C LEU A 88 4.73 -9.36 5.98
N ASP A 89 4.99 -9.73 7.23
CA ASP A 89 3.98 -10.26 8.17
C ASP A 89 2.98 -9.19 8.62
N ALA A 90 3.38 -7.92 8.65
CA ALA A 90 2.53 -6.80 9.02
C ALA A 90 1.59 -6.34 7.88
N SER A 91 1.85 -6.78 6.65
CA SER A 91 1.00 -6.47 5.51
C SER A 91 -0.22 -7.40 5.45
N THR A 92 -1.35 -6.88 4.98
CA THR A 92 -2.61 -7.60 5.11
C THR A 92 -3.56 -7.33 3.95
N LEU A 93 -4.05 -8.42 3.34
CA LEU A 93 -5.15 -8.41 2.39
C LEU A 93 -6.46 -8.70 3.12
N VAL A 94 -7.44 -7.83 2.89
CA VAL A 94 -8.78 -7.91 3.48
C VAL A 94 -9.78 -8.09 2.34
N TYR A 95 -10.57 -9.15 2.41
CA TYR A 95 -11.57 -9.51 1.42
C TYR A 95 -12.96 -9.47 2.05
N ASP A 96 -13.89 -8.81 1.37
CA ASP A 96 -15.31 -9.01 1.63
C ASP A 96 -15.79 -10.28 0.89
N LYS A 97 -16.34 -11.25 1.63
CA LYS A 97 -16.85 -12.52 1.06
C LYS A 97 -18.03 -12.32 0.12
N ILE A 98 -18.78 -11.22 0.26
CA ILE A 98 -19.98 -10.93 -0.52
C ILE A 98 -19.60 -10.20 -1.80
N GLU A 99 -18.79 -9.15 -1.69
CA GLU A 99 -18.46 -8.28 -2.85
C GLU A 99 -17.13 -8.63 -3.54
N LYS A 100 -16.34 -9.57 -3.02
CA LYS A 100 -14.99 -9.91 -3.51
C LYS A 100 -14.05 -8.71 -3.64
N LYS A 101 -14.32 -7.62 -2.92
CA LYS A 101 -13.47 -6.43 -2.94
C LYS A 101 -12.24 -6.69 -2.08
N VAL A 102 -11.08 -6.33 -2.63
CA VAL A 102 -9.79 -6.40 -1.96
C VAL A 102 -9.50 -5.02 -1.39
N ASN A 103 -9.26 -4.95 -0.10
CA ASN A 103 -8.60 -3.81 0.52
C ASN A 103 -7.23 -4.28 1.01
N TRP A 104 -6.23 -3.42 0.85
CA TRP A 104 -4.86 -3.72 1.18
C TRP A 104 -4.28 -2.63 2.06
N CYS A 105 -3.62 -3.04 3.15
CA CYS A 105 -2.87 -2.13 4.01
C CYS A 105 -1.40 -2.51 3.95
N LEU A 106 -0.58 -1.60 3.42
CA LEU A 106 0.87 -1.72 3.37
C LEU A 106 1.44 -1.03 4.61
N SER A 107 2.08 -1.80 5.49
CA SER A 107 2.79 -1.26 6.64
C SER A 107 4.22 -0.88 6.22
N CYS A 108 4.38 0.28 5.61
CA CYS A 108 5.70 0.88 5.41
C CYS A 108 6.20 1.43 6.75
N ILE A 109 7.10 0.71 7.42
CA ILE A 109 8.04 1.32 8.35
C ILE A 109 9.38 1.36 7.61
N THR A 110 9.60 2.41 6.83
CA THR A 110 10.96 2.75 6.37
C THR A 110 11.54 3.69 7.44
N PHE A 111 12.60 3.25 8.11
CA PHE A 111 13.38 4.05 9.07
C PHE A 111 14.26 5.08 8.35
#